data_AF-A0A9W8B238-F1
#
_entry.id   AF-A0A9W8B238-F1
#
_cell.length_a   1.000
_cell.length_b   1.000
_cell.length_c   1.000
_cell.angle_alpha   90.00
_cell.angle_beta   90.00
_cell.angle_gamma   90.00
#
_symmetry.space_group_name_H-M   'P 1'
#
loop_
_entity.id
_entity.type
_entity.pdbx_description
1 polymer ?
#
loop_
_entity_poly.entity_id
_entity_poly.type
_entity_poly.pdbx_seq_one_letter_code
_entity_poly.pdbx_strand_id
1 'polypeptide(L)'
;MYKAIVPALLLAGLCASSPAAATAWSESVSTTKTGHLYARASSHHSMVARGSYYRSLVKRSPCESNEQTEENDENDENNESNENTENEESGDNEEKKKNKRKSSSSKKPTGSTSSGGDGEVFSGGRVTWHNFSGEKNACGGSYEDSDMVVALASEQFYLGADENDSSDKPNCGRTVKAMRGSKSVKVKVVDSCSSCGDSALDLSPAAFKKIEQDLGEGELFDVTWTFAD
;
A
#
# COMPACT_ATOMS: atom_id res chain seq x y z
N MET A 1 1.19 67.54 36.31
CA MET A 1 0.24 67.09 37.36
C MET A 1 -1.12 67.18 36.69
N TYR A 2 -1.91 66.13 36.51
CA TYR A 2 -2.33 65.05 37.42
C TYR A 2 -2.41 63.70 36.66
N LYS A 3 -2.20 62.57 37.34
CA LYS A 3 -2.25 61.22 36.73
C LYS A 3 -3.69 60.68 36.75
N ALA A 4 -4.15 60.11 35.63
CA ALA A 4 -5.28 59.20 35.64
C ALA A 4 -4.78 57.77 35.88
N ILE A 5 -5.28 57.12 36.93
CA ILE A 5 -5.00 55.72 37.28
C ILE A 5 -6.28 54.94 36.95
N VAL A 6 -6.16 53.87 36.17
CA VAL A 6 -7.26 52.93 35.92
C VAL A 6 -6.83 51.58 36.52
N PRO A 7 -7.60 50.98 37.44
CA PRO A 7 -7.17 49.79 38.17
C PRO A 7 -7.28 48.52 37.33
N ALA A 8 -6.28 47.64 37.47
CA ALA A 8 -6.36 46.27 36.95
C ALA A 8 -7.34 45.44 37.79
N LEU A 9 -8.28 44.77 37.13
CA LEU A 9 -9.16 43.78 37.76
C LEU A 9 -8.65 42.37 37.45
N LEU A 10 -7.97 41.78 38.44
CA LEU A 10 -7.73 40.35 38.53
C LEU A 10 -9.06 39.63 38.75
N LEU A 11 -9.34 38.60 37.95
CA LEU A 11 -10.30 37.56 38.30
C LEU A 11 -9.56 36.24 38.43
N ALA A 12 -9.66 35.65 39.62
CA ALA A 12 -9.02 34.39 39.97
C ALA A 12 -9.74 33.20 39.30
N GLY A 13 -9.00 32.11 39.08
CA GLY A 13 -9.54 30.89 38.50
C GLY A 13 -10.41 30.10 39.49
N LEU A 14 -11.27 29.26 38.93
CA LEU A 14 -11.98 28.18 39.62
C LEU A 14 -11.74 26.90 38.82
N CYS A 15 -11.05 25.94 39.41
CA CYS A 15 -10.98 24.58 38.90
C CYS A 15 -12.29 23.86 39.25
N ALA A 16 -12.94 23.25 38.25
CA ALA A 16 -14.11 22.40 38.44
C ALA A 16 -13.76 20.98 37.97
N SER A 17 -13.61 20.06 38.93
CA SER A 17 -13.44 18.64 38.68
C SER A 17 -14.73 18.03 38.11
N SER A 18 -14.61 17.29 37.01
CA SER A 18 -15.74 16.55 36.43
C SER A 18 -15.96 15.24 37.20
N PRO A 19 -17.19 14.92 37.65
CA PRO A 19 -17.52 13.59 38.14
C PRO A 19 -17.74 12.63 36.96
N ALA A 20 -17.14 11.44 37.03
CA ALA A 20 -17.45 10.36 36.10
C ALA A 20 -18.84 9.79 36.38
N ALA A 21 -19.71 9.72 35.37
CA ALA A 21 -21.00 9.06 35.45
C ALA A 21 -20.95 7.74 34.67
N ALA A 22 -21.06 6.61 35.37
CA ALA A 22 -21.12 5.29 34.76
C ALA A 22 -22.51 5.05 34.14
N THR A 23 -22.56 4.67 32.87
CA THR A 23 -23.80 4.24 32.20
C THR A 23 -24.10 2.79 32.55
N ALA A 24 -25.23 2.57 33.22
CA ALA A 24 -25.72 1.22 33.52
C ALA A 24 -26.24 0.53 32.25
N TRP A 25 -25.73 -0.68 31.99
CA TRP A 25 -26.40 -1.65 31.12
C TRP A 25 -27.79 -2.03 31.68
N SER A 26 -28.75 -2.28 30.79
CA SER A 26 -30.11 -2.71 31.15
C SER A 26 -30.38 -4.09 30.54
N GLU A 27 -30.51 -5.09 31.39
CA GLU A 27 -30.91 -6.44 30.98
C GLU A 27 -32.43 -6.52 30.85
N SER A 28 -32.92 -6.90 29.67
CA SER A 28 -34.35 -7.12 29.43
C SER A 28 -34.68 -8.60 29.47
N VAL A 29 -35.22 -9.07 30.60
CA VAL A 29 -35.78 -10.43 30.71
C VAL A 29 -37.18 -10.45 30.10
N SER A 30 -37.43 -11.38 29.18
CA SER A 30 -38.76 -11.63 28.62
C SER A 30 -39.03 -13.14 28.56
N THR A 31 -40.08 -13.58 29.24
CA THR A 31 -40.36 -15.00 29.51
C THR A 31 -41.72 -15.44 28.95
N THR A 32 -41.71 -16.33 27.95
CA THR A 32 -42.84 -17.23 27.58
C THR A 32 -42.23 -18.47 26.89
N LYS A 33 -42.15 -19.66 27.49
CA LYS A 33 -43.18 -20.65 27.86
C LYS A 33 -43.69 -21.50 26.67
N THR A 34 -43.67 -22.83 26.84
CA THR A 34 -44.18 -23.94 25.96
C THR A 34 -43.59 -24.02 24.54
N GLY A 35 -43.08 -25.15 24.03
CA GLY A 35 -42.93 -26.50 24.57
C GLY A 35 -43.58 -27.56 23.68
N HIS A 36 -42.83 -28.22 22.80
CA HIS A 36 -43.24 -29.41 22.07
C HIS A 36 -42.06 -30.37 21.86
N LEU A 37 -42.24 -31.63 22.21
CA LEU A 37 -41.25 -32.70 22.07
C LEU A 37 -41.35 -33.35 20.68
N TYR A 38 -40.26 -33.35 19.92
CA TYR A 38 -40.07 -34.30 18.81
C TYR A 38 -38.64 -34.83 18.83
N ALA A 39 -38.51 -36.13 19.07
CA ALA A 39 -37.23 -36.83 19.06
C ALA A 39 -36.85 -37.24 17.63
N ARG A 40 -35.57 -37.11 17.26
CA ARG A 40 -34.98 -37.97 16.22
C ARG A 40 -33.48 -38.19 16.38
N ALA A 41 -33.15 -39.46 16.62
CA ALA A 41 -31.86 -40.15 16.61
C ALA A 41 -30.59 -39.42 16.09
N SER A 42 -29.54 -39.45 16.91
CA SER A 42 -28.14 -39.27 16.47
C SER A 42 -27.62 -40.53 15.78
N SER A 43 -27.30 -40.45 14.49
CA SER A 43 -26.54 -41.50 13.80
C SER A 43 -25.05 -41.16 13.80
N HIS A 44 -24.28 -41.84 14.65
CA HIS A 44 -22.82 -41.79 14.59
C HIS A 44 -22.35 -42.51 13.32
N HIS A 45 -21.85 -41.76 12.34
CA HIS A 45 -21.20 -42.38 11.18
C HIS A 45 -19.77 -42.79 11.54
N SER A 46 -19.52 -44.10 11.47
CA SER A 46 -18.18 -44.67 11.60
C SER A 46 -17.35 -44.35 10.35
N MET A 47 -16.23 -43.66 10.50
CA MET A 47 -15.26 -43.49 9.41
C MET A 47 -14.32 -44.69 9.37
N VAL A 48 -14.53 -45.57 8.39
CA VAL A 48 -13.63 -46.69 8.09
C VAL A 48 -12.33 -46.18 7.50
N ALA A 49 -11.22 -46.46 8.17
CA ALA A 49 -9.89 -46.19 7.64
C ALA A 49 -9.64 -46.99 6.36
N ARG A 50 -9.23 -46.30 5.29
CA ARG A 50 -8.62 -46.92 4.10
C ARG A 50 -7.26 -46.28 3.88
N GLY A 51 -6.20 -47.01 4.23
CA GLY A 51 -4.84 -46.58 3.93
C GLY A 51 -4.60 -46.55 2.42
N SER A 52 -3.73 -45.64 1.99
CA SER A 52 -3.01 -45.77 0.73
C SER A 52 -1.58 -45.31 0.95
N TYR A 53 -0.65 -46.18 0.56
CA TYR A 53 0.78 -45.93 0.67
C TYR A 53 1.17 -44.75 -0.21
N TYR A 54 1.77 -43.71 0.37
CA TYR A 54 2.69 -42.85 -0.37
C TYR A 54 4.07 -42.92 0.26
N ARG A 55 4.94 -43.71 -0.40
CA ARG A 55 6.35 -43.85 -0.06
C ARG A 55 7.12 -42.71 -0.71
N SER A 56 7.34 -41.62 0.03
CA SER A 56 8.30 -40.58 -0.38
C SER A 56 9.56 -40.66 0.46
N LEU A 57 10.71 -40.72 -0.21
CA LEU A 57 12.01 -41.02 0.38
C LEU A 57 12.66 -39.73 0.90
N VAL A 58 12.52 -39.46 2.19
CA VAL A 58 13.28 -38.39 2.85
C VAL A 58 14.71 -38.88 3.09
N LYS A 59 15.62 -38.60 2.16
CA LYS A 59 17.07 -38.63 2.45
C LYS A 59 17.38 -37.47 3.40
N ARG A 60 17.84 -37.79 4.61
CA ARG A 60 18.40 -36.82 5.56
C ARG A 60 19.90 -37.04 5.75
N SER A 61 20.60 -35.94 6.02
CA SER A 61 21.96 -35.83 6.54
C SER A 61 23.12 -36.19 5.60
N PRO A 62 24.34 -35.67 5.86
CA PRO A 62 24.71 -34.78 6.98
C PRO A 62 25.13 -33.36 6.55
N CYS A 63 25.03 -32.42 7.51
CA CYS A 63 25.95 -31.31 7.58
C CYS A 63 27.20 -31.80 8.33
N GLU A 64 28.37 -31.73 7.71
CA GLU A 64 29.65 -32.10 8.31
C GLU A 64 30.65 -30.96 8.12
N SER A 65 31.59 -30.86 9.05
CA SER A 65 32.39 -29.66 9.32
C SER A 65 33.72 -29.60 8.56
N ASN A 66 34.14 -28.38 8.24
CA ASN A 66 35.51 -27.83 8.33
C ASN A 66 36.71 -28.72 7.91
N GLU A 67 37.49 -28.27 6.91
CA GLU A 67 38.88 -27.83 7.14
C GLU A 67 39.41 -27.06 5.90
N GLN A 68 40.49 -26.31 6.10
CA GLN A 68 41.17 -25.41 5.17
C GLN A 68 42.39 -26.10 4.55
N THR A 69 42.64 -25.91 3.25
CA THR A 69 44.00 -25.97 2.68
C THR A 69 44.15 -24.93 1.57
N GLU A 70 45.22 -24.16 1.66
CA GLU A 70 45.72 -23.26 0.63
C GLU A 70 46.69 -24.07 -0.25
N GLU A 71 46.62 -23.95 -1.58
CA GLU A 71 47.80 -24.04 -2.43
C GLU A 71 47.74 -22.91 -3.46
N ASN A 72 48.86 -22.18 -3.57
CA ASN A 72 49.06 -21.15 -4.57
C ASN A 72 49.51 -21.81 -5.88
N ASP A 73 49.21 -21.18 -7.01
CA ASP A 73 50.14 -21.21 -8.14
C ASP A 73 50.08 -19.88 -8.89
N GLU A 74 51.25 -19.44 -9.34
CA GLU A 74 51.51 -18.09 -9.86
C GLU A 74 51.30 -18.03 -11.40
N ASN A 75 51.62 -16.86 -11.97
CA ASN A 75 51.90 -16.61 -13.39
C ASN A 75 50.70 -16.52 -14.39
N ASP A 76 50.72 -15.60 -15.38
CA ASP A 76 51.65 -14.47 -15.59
C ASP A 76 51.02 -13.34 -16.44
N GLU A 77 51.75 -12.24 -16.55
CA GLU A 77 51.45 -10.99 -17.26
C GLU A 77 51.00 -11.11 -18.74
N ASN A 78 50.08 -10.23 -19.16
CA ASN A 78 50.33 -9.07 -20.05
C ASN A 78 48.98 -8.51 -20.56
N ASN A 79 48.61 -7.26 -20.25
CA ASN A 79 49.11 -6.01 -20.85
C ASN A 79 48.72 -5.86 -22.33
N GLU A 80 47.75 -4.97 -22.63
CA GLU A 80 48.04 -3.79 -23.46
C GLU A 80 46.97 -2.71 -23.25
N SER A 81 47.42 -1.49 -22.97
CA SER A 81 46.59 -0.28 -22.97
C SER A 81 46.27 0.14 -24.41
N ASN A 82 45.11 0.77 -24.63
CA ASN A 82 45.13 1.97 -25.44
C ASN A 82 44.06 2.97 -25.04
N GLU A 83 44.52 4.16 -24.70
CA GLU A 83 43.76 5.38 -24.49
C GLU A 83 44.04 6.25 -25.72
N ASN A 84 43.00 6.73 -26.41
CA ASN A 84 43.16 8.00 -27.10
C ASN A 84 41.86 8.76 -27.31
N THR A 85 42.01 10.06 -27.44
CA THR A 85 41.00 11.09 -27.21
C THR A 85 40.89 11.99 -28.45
N GLU A 86 39.89 12.88 -28.48
CA GLU A 86 39.83 14.11 -29.32
C GLU A 86 39.55 13.93 -30.83
N ASN A 87 38.95 14.87 -31.57
CA ASN A 87 38.04 16.00 -31.28
C ASN A 87 37.47 16.53 -32.64
N GLU A 88 36.58 17.55 -32.57
CA GLU A 88 36.24 18.53 -33.65
C GLU A 88 35.45 18.06 -34.90
N GLU A 89 34.70 18.89 -35.66
CA GLU A 89 33.94 20.14 -35.38
C GLU A 89 33.04 20.48 -36.62
N SER A 90 32.03 21.35 -36.45
CA SER A 90 31.15 22.08 -37.42
C SER A 90 29.66 21.69 -37.23
N GLY A 91 28.70 22.58 -36.94
CA GLY A 91 28.43 23.93 -37.48
C GLY A 91 27.59 23.78 -38.78
N ASP A 92 26.43 24.41 -39.06
CA ASP A 92 25.67 25.53 -38.46
C ASP A 92 24.24 25.59 -39.12
N ASN A 93 23.21 26.39 -38.76
CA ASN A 93 23.03 27.44 -37.74
C ASN A 93 21.54 27.66 -37.31
N GLU A 94 21.36 28.60 -36.36
CA GLU A 94 20.26 29.53 -36.01
C GLU A 94 19.20 29.87 -37.12
N GLU A 95 17.87 30.09 -36.89
CA GLU A 95 17.32 31.24 -36.15
C GLU A 95 15.82 31.18 -35.72
N LYS A 96 15.59 31.30 -34.39
CA LYS A 96 14.65 32.21 -33.66
C LYS A 96 13.31 32.61 -34.33
N LYS A 97 12.18 32.27 -33.67
CA LYS A 97 11.02 33.18 -33.58
C LYS A 97 10.38 33.24 -32.19
N LYS A 98 10.54 34.38 -31.54
CA LYS A 98 9.97 34.71 -30.22
C LYS A 98 8.49 35.09 -30.35
N ASN A 99 7.63 34.60 -29.44
CA ASN A 99 6.48 35.35 -28.91
C ASN A 99 6.09 34.75 -27.54
N LYS A 100 6.48 35.37 -26.42
CA LYS A 100 5.88 36.56 -25.77
C LYS A 100 4.65 36.20 -24.92
N ARG A 101 4.87 36.18 -23.60
CA ARG A 101 3.87 35.93 -22.55
C ARG A 101 2.64 36.84 -22.68
N LYS A 102 1.45 36.32 -22.38
CA LYS A 102 0.29 37.09 -21.92
C LYS A 102 -0.44 36.32 -20.82
N SER A 103 -0.63 36.97 -19.68
CA SER A 103 -1.32 36.42 -18.50
C SER A 103 -2.84 36.61 -18.58
N SER A 104 -3.55 35.89 -17.70
CA SER A 104 -4.90 36.13 -17.17
C SER A 104 -6.08 36.21 -18.16
N SER A 105 -7.04 35.29 -18.03
CA SER A 105 -8.22 35.57 -17.19
C SER A 105 -9.06 34.31 -16.91
N SER A 106 -9.60 34.25 -15.69
CA SER A 106 -10.40 33.16 -15.14
C SER A 106 -11.69 32.87 -15.91
N LYS A 107 -11.98 31.59 -16.16
CA LYS A 107 -13.35 31.07 -16.13
C LYS A 107 -13.42 29.77 -15.34
N LYS A 108 -14.07 29.85 -14.18
CA LYS A 108 -14.53 28.73 -13.36
C LYS A 108 -15.88 28.25 -13.89
N PRO A 109 -16.00 27.00 -14.38
CA PRO A 109 -17.15 26.16 -14.06
C PRO A 109 -16.83 25.49 -12.71
N THR A 110 -17.55 25.84 -11.65
CA THR A 110 -18.64 25.00 -11.16
C THR A 110 -18.09 23.61 -10.81
N GLY A 111 -17.65 23.46 -9.56
CA GLY A 111 -17.26 22.15 -9.06
C GLY A 111 -18.48 21.24 -9.06
N SER A 112 -18.54 20.34 -10.02
CA SER A 112 -19.30 19.11 -9.83
C SER A 112 -18.61 18.36 -8.70
N THR A 113 -19.17 18.44 -7.50
CA THR A 113 -19.00 17.36 -6.53
C THR A 113 -19.60 16.13 -7.18
N SER A 114 -18.78 15.40 -7.92
CA SER A 114 -19.06 14.00 -8.23
C SER A 114 -19.05 13.30 -6.87
N SER A 115 -20.24 13.09 -6.31
CA SER A 115 -20.46 11.99 -5.39
C SER A 115 -20.19 10.71 -6.17
N GLY A 116 -18.90 10.36 -6.28
CA GLY A 116 -18.50 9.01 -6.63
C GLY A 116 -19.12 8.10 -5.57
N GLY A 117 -19.70 6.99 -6.01
CA GLY A 117 -20.37 6.07 -5.10
C GLY A 117 -19.43 5.69 -3.96
N ASP A 118 -19.97 5.60 -2.74
CA ASP A 118 -19.24 5.21 -1.54
C ASP A 118 -18.83 3.73 -1.65
N GLY A 119 -17.77 3.48 -2.43
CA GLY A 119 -17.11 2.19 -2.52
C GLY A 119 -16.53 1.81 -1.17
N GLU A 120 -16.32 0.50 -0.98
CA GLU A 120 -15.73 -0.05 0.24
C GLU A 120 -14.45 0.68 0.63
N VAL A 121 -14.40 1.14 1.90
CA VAL A 121 -13.29 1.91 2.46
C VAL A 121 -12.36 0.98 3.22
N PHE A 122 -11.31 0.55 2.55
CA PHE A 122 -10.20 -0.18 3.15
C PHE A 122 -9.49 0.76 4.14
N SER A 123 -9.37 0.30 5.39
CA SER A 123 -8.94 1.11 6.53
C SER A 123 -7.92 0.35 7.36
N GLY A 124 -7.01 1.07 8.03
CA GLY A 124 -5.88 0.46 8.74
C GLY A 124 -4.77 -0.06 7.82
N GLY A 125 -4.84 0.27 6.52
CA GLY A 125 -3.80 -0.06 5.56
C GLY A 125 -2.53 0.75 5.82
N ARG A 126 -1.38 0.09 5.62
CA ARG A 126 -0.07 0.76 5.47
C ARG A 126 0.15 1.13 4.00
N VAL A 127 0.96 2.15 3.76
CA VAL A 127 1.51 2.48 2.44
C VAL A 127 3.02 2.35 2.48
N THR A 128 3.57 1.50 1.62
CA THR A 128 5.02 1.41 1.34
C THR A 128 5.31 1.84 -0.10
N TRP A 129 6.57 1.73 -0.53
CA TRP A 129 6.94 1.91 -1.94
C TRP A 129 8.03 0.94 -2.40
N HIS A 130 8.00 0.59 -3.69
CA HIS A 130 9.08 -0.09 -4.41
C HIS A 130 9.24 0.47 -5.83
N ASN A 131 10.30 0.06 -6.52
CA ASN A 131 10.60 0.48 -7.90
C ASN A 131 9.94 -0.50 -8.88
N PHE A 132 9.11 -0.01 -9.80
CA PHE A 132 8.42 -0.84 -10.80
C PHE A 132 9.26 -1.08 -12.06
N SER A 133 10.31 -0.28 -12.25
CA SER A 133 11.11 -0.23 -13.47
C SER A 133 11.86 -1.54 -13.71
N GLY A 134 11.48 -2.25 -14.78
CA GLY A 134 12.03 -3.56 -15.14
C GLY A 134 11.40 -4.75 -14.40
N GLU A 135 10.40 -4.54 -13.54
CA GLU A 135 9.76 -5.62 -12.79
C GLU A 135 8.66 -6.37 -13.56
N LYS A 136 8.44 -7.64 -13.18
CA LYS A 136 7.41 -8.50 -13.76
C LYS A 136 6.09 -8.38 -13.01
N ASN A 137 5.36 -7.33 -13.35
CA ASN A 137 4.01 -7.03 -12.86
C ASN A 137 2.99 -8.17 -13.10
N ALA A 138 2.17 -8.50 -12.11
CA ALA A 138 1.16 -9.56 -12.15
C ALA A 138 0.02 -9.29 -13.16
N CYS A 139 -0.33 -8.02 -13.40
CA CYS A 139 -1.25 -7.64 -14.48
C CYS A 139 -0.59 -7.62 -15.87
N GLY A 140 0.72 -7.87 -15.94
CA GLY A 140 1.53 -7.68 -17.13
C GLY A 140 1.75 -6.21 -17.48
N GLY A 141 2.41 -6.00 -18.63
CA GLY A 141 2.94 -4.69 -19.03
C GLY A 141 4.26 -4.36 -18.35
N SER A 142 4.73 -3.14 -18.60
CA SER A 142 5.92 -2.55 -18.01
C SER A 142 5.56 -1.15 -17.52
N TYR A 143 6.10 -0.77 -16.37
CA TYR A 143 5.84 0.50 -15.70
C TYR A 143 7.14 1.04 -15.12
N GLU A 144 7.24 2.36 -15.04
CA GLU A 144 8.41 3.07 -14.53
C GLU A 144 8.15 3.61 -13.12
N ASP A 145 9.20 3.91 -12.38
CA ASP A 145 9.13 4.50 -11.02
C ASP A 145 8.43 5.88 -11.01
N SER A 146 8.31 6.51 -12.19
CA SER A 146 7.57 7.75 -12.41
C SER A 146 6.06 7.57 -12.59
N ASP A 147 5.58 6.36 -12.85
CA ASP A 147 4.16 6.10 -13.14
C ASP A 147 3.29 6.15 -11.89
N MET A 148 2.01 6.49 -12.05
CA MET A 148 1.03 6.52 -10.95
C MET A 148 0.41 5.12 -10.75
N VAL A 149 1.20 4.18 -10.23
CA VAL A 149 0.84 2.75 -10.10
C VAL A 149 0.97 2.21 -8.67
N VAL A 150 0.37 1.05 -8.43
CA VAL A 150 0.35 0.36 -7.14
C VAL A 150 0.31 -1.16 -7.31
N ALA A 151 0.96 -1.87 -6.39
CA ALA A 151 0.69 -3.27 -6.09
C ALA A 151 -0.27 -3.37 -4.90
N LEU A 152 -1.35 -4.15 -5.04
CA LEU A 152 -2.27 -4.43 -3.93
C LEU A 152 -1.78 -5.65 -3.14
N ALA A 153 -2.05 -5.70 -1.84
CA ALA A 153 -1.95 -6.95 -1.08
C ALA A 153 -2.80 -8.05 -1.74
N SER A 154 -2.32 -9.30 -1.71
CA SER A 154 -2.92 -10.41 -2.49
C SER A 154 -4.42 -10.59 -2.27
N GLU A 155 -4.90 -10.44 -1.03
CA GLU A 155 -6.33 -10.55 -0.73
C GLU A 155 -7.16 -9.55 -1.54
N GLN A 156 -6.79 -8.26 -1.53
CA GLN A 156 -7.49 -7.22 -2.29
C GLN A 156 -7.18 -7.27 -3.79
N PHE A 157 -6.05 -7.86 -4.21
CA PHE A 157 -5.76 -8.08 -5.62
C PHE A 157 -6.69 -9.13 -6.26
N TYR A 158 -6.90 -10.26 -5.59
CA TYR A 158 -7.76 -11.36 -6.06
C TYR A 158 -9.22 -11.26 -5.57
N LEU A 159 -9.58 -10.21 -4.83
CA LEU A 159 -10.96 -10.00 -4.35
C LEU A 159 -11.96 -9.95 -5.52
N GLY A 160 -12.88 -10.91 -5.53
CA GLY A 160 -13.89 -11.07 -6.58
C GLY A 160 -13.49 -11.99 -7.74
N ALA A 161 -12.38 -12.74 -7.63
CA ALA A 161 -11.94 -13.67 -8.67
C ALA A 161 -12.84 -14.92 -8.75
N ASP A 162 -12.97 -15.50 -9.94
CA ASP A 162 -13.65 -16.80 -10.12
C ASP A 162 -12.85 -17.94 -9.45
N GLU A 163 -13.48 -18.66 -8.51
CA GLU A 163 -12.88 -19.81 -7.83
C GLU A 163 -12.49 -20.96 -8.76
N ASN A 164 -13.01 -20.95 -10.00
CA ASN A 164 -12.72 -21.94 -11.04
C ASN A 164 -11.60 -21.49 -12.01
N ASP A 165 -11.15 -20.23 -11.96
CA ASP A 165 -10.08 -19.70 -12.81
C ASP A 165 -8.93 -19.09 -11.98
N SER A 166 -7.91 -19.91 -11.73
CA SER A 166 -6.67 -19.49 -11.05
C SER A 166 -5.84 -18.45 -11.82
N SER A 167 -6.21 -18.12 -13.05
CA SER A 167 -5.58 -17.07 -13.84
C SER A 167 -6.25 -15.71 -13.68
N ASP A 168 -7.47 -15.65 -13.13
CA ASP A 168 -8.26 -14.41 -12.97
C ASP A 168 -7.57 -13.37 -12.06
N LYS A 169 -7.72 -12.10 -12.43
CA LYS A 169 -7.12 -10.93 -11.77
C LYS A 169 -8.10 -9.76 -11.86
N PRO A 170 -9.26 -9.84 -11.19
CA PRO A 170 -10.39 -8.93 -11.39
C PRO A 170 -10.04 -7.46 -11.12
N ASN A 171 -9.02 -7.20 -10.29
CA ASN A 171 -8.62 -5.85 -9.91
C ASN A 171 -7.50 -5.25 -10.77
N CYS A 172 -6.99 -5.97 -11.77
CA CYS A 172 -6.01 -5.43 -12.71
C CYS A 172 -6.56 -4.24 -13.51
N GLY A 173 -5.80 -3.15 -13.57
CA GLY A 173 -6.16 -1.94 -14.30
C GLY A 173 -7.22 -1.06 -13.62
N ARG A 174 -7.82 -1.51 -12.50
CA ARG A 174 -8.70 -0.67 -11.66
C ARG A 174 -7.92 0.51 -11.07
N THR A 175 -8.63 1.55 -10.68
CA THR A 175 -8.03 2.70 -9.99
C THR A 175 -8.35 2.65 -8.51
N VAL A 176 -7.35 2.84 -7.65
CA VAL A 176 -7.57 3.13 -6.23
C VAL A 176 -7.25 4.58 -5.90
N LYS A 177 -7.95 5.13 -4.91
CA LYS A 177 -7.69 6.45 -4.34
C LYS A 177 -7.26 6.29 -2.89
N ALA A 178 -5.98 6.47 -2.60
CA ALA A 178 -5.45 6.48 -1.24
C ALA A 178 -5.48 7.88 -0.63
N MET A 179 -5.73 7.96 0.69
CA MET A 179 -5.89 9.18 1.45
C MET A 179 -5.18 9.08 2.81
N ARG A 180 -4.39 10.11 3.17
CA ARG A 180 -3.73 10.25 4.47
C ARG A 180 -3.86 11.69 4.93
N GLY A 181 -4.68 11.93 5.95
CA GLY A 181 -5.07 13.28 6.36
C GLY A 181 -5.69 14.08 5.20
N SER A 182 -5.10 15.22 4.85
CA SER A 182 -5.53 16.06 3.72
C SER A 182 -4.89 15.72 2.37
N LYS A 183 -3.90 14.81 2.35
CA LYS A 183 -3.20 14.39 1.13
C LYS A 183 -3.91 13.18 0.51
N SER A 184 -3.91 13.08 -0.82
CA SER A 184 -4.47 11.94 -1.53
C SER A 184 -3.80 11.70 -2.88
N VAL A 185 -3.89 10.46 -3.37
CA VAL A 185 -3.36 10.05 -4.66
C VAL A 185 -4.34 9.08 -5.35
N LYS A 186 -4.45 9.17 -6.68
CA LYS A 186 -5.06 8.13 -7.50
C LYS A 186 -3.97 7.35 -8.23
N VAL A 187 -4.05 6.04 -8.21
CA VAL A 187 -3.09 5.12 -8.82
C VAL A 187 -3.80 3.94 -9.46
N LYS A 188 -3.21 3.40 -10.54
CA LYS A 188 -3.70 2.21 -11.24
C LYS A 188 -3.09 0.95 -10.62
N VAL A 189 -3.93 -0.06 -10.38
CA VAL A 189 -3.49 -1.39 -9.94
C VAL A 189 -2.79 -2.11 -11.08
N VAL A 190 -1.55 -2.52 -10.86
CA VAL A 190 -0.73 -3.21 -11.87
C VAL A 190 -0.08 -4.50 -11.36
N ASP A 191 0.00 -4.69 -10.05
CA ASP A 191 0.70 -5.83 -9.48
C ASP A 191 0.08 -6.33 -8.14
N SER A 192 0.55 -7.48 -7.67
CA SER A 192 0.11 -8.16 -6.44
C SER A 192 1.30 -8.33 -5.49
N CYS A 193 1.30 -7.61 -4.38
CA CYS A 193 2.32 -7.72 -3.34
C CYS A 193 1.99 -8.86 -2.37
N SER A 194 2.66 -10.01 -2.50
CA SER A 194 2.39 -11.20 -1.68
C SER A 194 2.94 -11.13 -0.24
N SER A 195 3.85 -10.20 0.04
CA SER A 195 4.37 -9.88 1.38
C SER A 195 3.60 -8.74 2.07
N CYS A 196 2.69 -8.09 1.34
CA CYS A 196 1.85 -7.04 1.89
C CYS A 196 0.75 -7.68 2.74
N GLY A 197 0.50 -7.09 3.92
CA GLY A 197 -0.61 -7.48 4.77
C GLY A 197 -1.91 -6.84 4.28
N ASP A 198 -3.03 -7.34 4.79
CA ASP A 198 -4.38 -6.97 4.39
C ASP A 198 -4.57 -5.44 4.30
N SER A 199 -5.23 -4.98 3.23
CA SER A 199 -5.45 -3.56 2.92
C SER A 199 -4.20 -2.69 2.71
N ALA A 200 -2.98 -3.24 2.70
CA ALA A 200 -1.78 -2.48 2.38
C ALA A 200 -1.67 -2.15 0.88
N LEU A 201 -1.05 -1.01 0.59
CA LEU A 201 -0.73 -0.55 -0.77
C LEU A 201 0.78 -0.38 -0.89
N ASP A 202 1.36 -0.91 -1.96
CA ASP A 202 2.78 -0.71 -2.27
C ASP A 202 2.91 0.14 -3.54
N LEU A 203 3.25 1.42 -3.35
CA LEU A 203 3.17 2.45 -4.38
C LEU A 203 4.46 2.57 -5.19
N SER A 204 4.38 3.11 -6.39
CA SER A 204 5.60 3.63 -7.05
C SER A 204 6.19 4.80 -6.25
N PRO A 205 7.49 5.12 -6.41
CA PRO A 205 8.11 6.23 -5.70
C PRO A 205 7.46 7.59 -6.06
N ALA A 206 6.99 7.76 -7.30
CA ALA A 206 6.29 8.97 -7.72
C ALA A 206 4.86 9.08 -7.16
N ALA A 207 4.18 7.94 -6.94
CA ALA A 207 2.88 7.91 -6.28
C ALA A 207 2.99 8.14 -4.76
N PHE A 208 3.95 7.48 -4.10
CA PHE A 208 4.26 7.70 -2.69
C PHE A 208 4.54 9.18 -2.40
N LYS A 209 5.31 9.85 -3.27
CA LYS A 209 5.60 11.31 -3.22
C LYS A 209 4.39 12.25 -3.30
N LYS A 210 3.19 11.76 -3.59
CA LYS A 210 1.94 12.55 -3.45
C LYS A 210 1.38 12.52 -2.03
N ILE A 211 1.73 11.50 -1.25
CA ILE A 211 1.36 11.35 0.17
C ILE A 211 2.54 11.75 1.07
N GLU A 212 3.77 11.33 0.81
CA GLU A 212 4.93 11.82 1.55
C GLU A 212 6.16 12.04 0.66
N GLN A 213 6.75 13.23 0.74
CA GLN A 213 7.80 13.66 -0.18
C GLN A 213 9.14 12.97 0.08
N ASP A 214 9.41 12.64 1.34
CA ASP A 214 10.59 11.87 1.73
C ASP A 214 10.29 10.37 1.62
N LEU A 215 11.07 9.69 0.77
CA LEU A 215 11.02 8.23 0.64
C LEU A 215 11.67 7.52 1.84
N GLY A 216 12.51 8.22 2.60
CA GLY A 216 13.21 7.69 3.78
C GLY A 216 12.29 7.34 4.94
N GLU A 217 11.06 7.85 4.95
CA GLU A 217 10.00 7.39 5.87
C GLU A 217 9.64 5.91 5.65
N GLY A 218 9.74 5.43 4.40
CA GLY A 218 9.58 4.02 4.00
C GLY A 218 8.15 3.48 4.08
N GLU A 219 7.50 3.62 5.23
CA GLU A 219 6.16 3.09 5.54
C GLU A 219 5.29 4.16 6.21
N LEU A 220 4.07 4.34 5.69
CA LEU A 220 3.11 5.31 6.20
C LEU A 220 1.89 4.59 6.79
N PHE A 221 1.54 4.96 8.02
CA PHE A 221 0.32 4.52 8.71
C PHE A 221 -0.83 5.54 8.56
N ASP A 222 -2.01 5.15 9.05
CA ASP A 222 -3.26 5.92 9.01
C ASP A 222 -3.72 6.28 7.59
N VAL A 223 -3.54 5.35 6.65
CA VAL A 223 -4.05 5.47 5.28
C VAL A 223 -5.38 4.74 5.14
N THR A 224 -6.33 5.40 4.49
CA THR A 224 -7.54 4.76 3.97
C THR A 224 -7.55 4.82 2.44
N TRP A 225 -8.20 3.86 1.80
CA TRP A 225 -8.36 3.89 0.35
C TRP A 225 -9.68 3.25 -0.10
N THR A 226 -10.11 3.62 -1.29
CA THR A 226 -11.25 2.99 -1.99
C THR A 226 -10.82 2.64 -3.41
N PHE A 227 -11.51 1.69 -4.04
CA PHE A 227 -11.60 1.70 -5.51
C PHE A 227 -12.30 2.99 -5.96
N ALA A 228 -11.88 3.52 -7.12
CA ALA A 228 -12.20 4.88 -7.56
C ALA A 228 -12.38 4.94 -9.09
N ASP A 229 -13.05 3.90 -9.59
CA ASP A 229 -13.45 3.65 -10.98
C ASP A 229 -14.60 4.59 -11.44
#